data_AF-A0AAC8QAB3-F1
#
_entry.id   AF-A0AAC8QAB3-F1
#
_cell.length_a   1.000
_cell.length_b   1.000
_cell.length_c   1.000
_cell.angle_alpha   90.00
_cell.angle_beta   90.00
_cell.angle_gamma   90.00
#
_symmetry.space_group_name_H-M   'P 1'
#
loop_
_entity.id
_entity.type
_entity.pdbx_description
1 polymer ?
#
loop_
_entity_poly.entity_id
_entity_poly.type
_entity_poly.pdbx_seq_one_letter_code
_entity_poly.pdbx_strand_id
1 'polypeptide(L)'
;MRESAASWRALDLRPKFHLASQKPDGRPGAHADRIDPADFRAVVAALDGPADLMLEAKDKDLALFALRQEAAASLSPGPAPLP
;
A
#
# COMPACT_ATOMS: atom_id res chain seq x y z
N MET A 1 -3.10 5.45 12.70
CA MET A 1 -3.99 4.38 12.19
C MET A 1 -4.77 3.70 13.31
N ARG A 2 -4.12 3.28 14.42
CA ARG A 2 -4.77 2.65 15.60
C ARG A 2 -6.10 3.27 16.06
N GLU A 3 -6.13 4.57 16.36
CA GLU A 3 -7.35 5.23 16.86
C GLU A 3 -8.51 5.18 15.85
N SER A 4 -8.21 5.39 14.57
CA SER A 4 -9.20 5.23 13.50
C SER A 4 -9.61 3.78 13.28
N ALA A 5 -8.74 2.80 13.54
CA ALA A 5 -9.11 1.39 13.44
C ALA A 5 -10.02 0.97 14.60
N ALA A 6 -9.81 1.53 15.79
CA ALA A 6 -10.61 1.24 16.97
C ALA A 6 -12.10 1.59 16.79
N SER A 7 -12.42 2.68 16.09
CA SER A 7 -13.81 3.07 15.83
C SER A 7 -14.58 2.08 14.94
N TRP A 8 -13.89 1.39 14.03
CA TRP A 8 -14.48 0.34 13.19
C TRP A 8 -14.61 -0.99 13.96
N ARG A 9 -13.57 -1.36 14.70
CA ARG A 9 -13.57 -2.61 15.50
C ARG A 9 -14.61 -2.58 16.61
N ALA A 10 -14.88 -1.41 17.20
CA ALA A 10 -15.96 -1.25 18.17
C ALA A 10 -17.35 -1.58 17.60
N LEU A 11 -17.49 -1.57 16.27
CA LEU A 11 -18.69 -1.94 15.52
C LEU A 11 -18.60 -3.35 14.91
N ASP A 12 -17.56 -4.12 15.25
CA ASP A 12 -17.23 -5.41 14.64
C ASP A 12 -17.02 -5.33 13.10
N LEU A 13 -16.46 -4.22 12.63
CA LEU A 13 -16.17 -3.98 11.22
C LEU A 13 -14.66 -3.97 10.94
N ARG A 14 -14.30 -4.39 9.71
CA ARG A 14 -12.93 -4.28 9.19
C ARG A 14 -12.61 -2.82 8.87
N PRO A 15 -11.51 -2.24 9.39
CA PRO A 15 -11.11 -0.89 9.03
C PRO A 15 -10.78 -0.76 7.54
N LYS A 16 -11.17 0.36 6.95
CA LYS A 16 -10.77 0.75 5.59
C LYS A 16 -9.91 2.01 5.63
N PHE A 17 -8.81 2.02 4.87
CA PHE A 17 -7.95 3.20 4.70
C PHE A 17 -7.71 3.50 3.22
N HIS A 18 -7.37 4.75 2.92
CA HIS A 18 -6.95 5.19 1.60
C HIS A 18 -5.42 5.31 1.58
N LEU A 19 -4.81 4.84 0.50
CA LEU A 19 -3.37 4.96 0.24
C LEU A 19 -3.18 5.67 -1.11
N ALA A 20 -2.45 6.78 -1.08
CA ALA A 20 -2.00 7.53 -2.24
C ALA A 20 -0.54 7.91 -2.05
N SER A 21 0.21 7.96 -3.16
CA SER A 21 1.55 8.54 -3.20
C SER A 21 1.48 9.95 -3.81
N GLN A 22 2.38 10.83 -3.38
CA GLN A 22 2.46 12.19 -3.90
C GLN A 22 2.95 12.17 -5.35
N LYS A 23 2.24 12.88 -6.25
CA LYS A 23 2.71 13.11 -7.61
C LYS A 23 3.98 13.97 -7.59
N PRO A 24 5.10 13.53 -8.21
CA PRO A 24 6.27 14.37 -8.39
C PRO A 24 5.89 15.69 -9.07
N ASP A 25 6.39 16.81 -8.56
CA ASP A 25 6.11 18.17 -9.05
C ASP A 25 4.63 18.61 -9.03
N GLY A 26 3.74 17.78 -8.50
CA GLY A 26 2.34 18.14 -8.27
C GLY A 26 2.16 18.99 -7.01
N ARG A 27 1.02 19.69 -6.91
CA ARG A 27 0.64 20.35 -5.65
C ARG A 27 0.59 19.34 -4.50
N PRO A 28 0.81 19.77 -3.23
CA PRO A 28 0.65 18.90 -2.07
C PRO A 28 -0.72 18.20 -2.07
N GLY A 29 -0.72 16.88 -1.88
CA GLY A 29 -1.92 16.03 -1.93
C GLY A 29 -2.36 15.62 -3.34
N ALA A 30 -1.62 15.95 -4.40
CA ALA A 30 -1.89 15.42 -5.73
C ALA A 30 -1.51 13.95 -5.81
N HIS A 31 -2.45 13.09 -6.23
CA HIS A 31 -2.20 11.66 -6.34
C HIS A 31 -1.33 11.34 -7.55
N ALA A 32 -0.29 10.54 -7.34
CA ALA A 32 0.55 9.99 -8.38
C ALA A 32 -0.22 9.02 -9.29
N ASP A 33 0.40 8.70 -10.43
CA ASP A 33 -0.20 7.76 -11.39
C ASP A 33 -0.15 6.33 -10.84
N ARG A 34 0.92 5.98 -10.10
CA ARG A 34 1.10 4.71 -9.38
C ARG A 34 1.44 4.95 -7.92
N ILE A 35 1.30 3.91 -7.11
CA ILE A 35 1.71 3.91 -5.70
C ILE A 35 3.21 3.59 -5.61
N ASP A 36 3.95 4.36 -4.82
CA ASP A 36 5.33 4.06 -4.47
C ASP A 36 5.36 2.80 -3.56
N PRO A 37 6.12 1.75 -3.93
CA PRO A 37 6.28 0.58 -3.08
C PRO A 37 6.76 0.89 -1.65
N ALA A 38 7.54 1.94 -1.43
CA ALA A 38 7.97 2.37 -0.11
C ALA A 38 6.81 2.90 0.74
N ASP A 39 5.91 3.70 0.16
CA ASP A 39 4.71 4.19 0.85
C ASP A 39 3.79 3.02 1.22
N PHE A 40 3.61 2.07 0.31
CA PHE A 40 2.84 0.85 0.59
C PHE A 40 3.44 0.07 1.76
N ARG A 41 4.76 -0.17 1.76
CA ARG A 41 5.44 -0.87 2.87
C ARG A 41 5.32 -0.12 4.19
N ALA A 42 5.45 1.20 4.18
CA ALA A 42 5.30 2.03 5.37
C ALA A 42 3.88 1.93 5.96
N VAL A 43 2.84 1.96 5.11
CA VAL A 43 1.46 1.78 5.56
C VAL A 43 1.22 0.38 6.10
N VAL A 44 1.64 -0.67 5.40
CA VAL A 44 1.48 -2.05 5.86
C VAL A 44 2.16 -2.28 7.21
N ALA A 45 3.37 -1.73 7.41
CA ALA A 45 4.07 -1.80 8.70
C ALA A 45 3.38 -1.04 9.83
N ALA A 46 2.57 -0.02 9.50
CA ALA A 46 1.83 0.78 10.47
C ALA A 46 0.43 0.21 10.82
N LEU A 47 -0.03 -0.81 10.09
CA LEU A 47 -1.29 -1.51 10.40
C LEU A 47 -1.13 -2.37 11.65
N ASP A 48 -2.09 -2.28 12.55
CA ASP A 48 -2.16 -3.05 13.80
C ASP A 48 -3.02 -4.33 13.67
N GLY A 49 -3.39 -4.69 12.44
CA GLY A 49 -4.18 -5.88 12.11
C GLY A 49 -4.72 -5.83 10.68
N PRO A 50 -5.59 -6.79 10.29
CA PRO A 50 -6.20 -6.81 8.97
C PRO A 50 -6.99 -5.53 8.68
N ALA A 51 -6.81 -4.97 7.49
CA ALA A 51 -7.51 -3.79 7.00
C ALA A 51 -7.67 -3.86 5.47
N ASP A 52 -8.64 -3.12 4.94
CA ASP A 52 -8.85 -2.97 3.51
C ASP A 52 -8.24 -1.64 3.03
N LEU A 53 -7.32 -1.71 2.06
CA LEU A 53 -6.65 -0.53 1.49
C LEU A 53 -7.24 -0.19 0.12
N MET A 54 -7.80 1.01 0.00
CA MET A 54 -8.18 1.60 -1.28
C MET A 54 -6.98 2.35 -1.86
N LEU A 55 -6.50 1.93 -3.03
CA LEU A 55 -5.44 2.64 -3.73
C LEU A 55 -6.03 3.81 -4.53
N GLU A 56 -5.63 5.02 -4.18
CA GLU A 56 -6.07 6.24 -4.86
C GLU A 56 -4.97 6.73 -5.82
N ALA A 57 -4.81 6.03 -6.95
CA ALA A 57 -3.84 6.35 -7.99
C ALA A 57 -4.52 6.58 -9.35
N LYS A 58 -3.92 7.37 -10.25
CA LYS A 58 -4.56 7.69 -11.55
C LYS A 58 -4.67 6.49 -12.49
N ASP A 59 -3.70 5.57 -12.42
CA ASP A 59 -3.69 4.35 -13.22
C ASP A 59 -4.65 3.26 -12.70
N LYS A 60 -5.39 3.52 -11.60
CA LYS A 60 -6.43 2.63 -11.05
C LYS A 60 -5.91 1.21 -10.78
N ASP A 61 -6.47 0.21 -11.46
CA ASP A 61 -6.15 -1.22 -11.31
C ASP A 61 -4.72 -1.54 -11.76
N LEU A 62 -4.17 -0.82 -12.75
CA LEU A 62 -2.79 -1.00 -13.17
C LEU A 62 -1.79 -0.66 -12.06
N ALA A 63 -2.14 0.27 -11.15
CA ALA A 63 -1.32 0.57 -9.98
C ALA A 63 -1.25 -0.62 -9.00
N LEU A 64 -2.36 -1.37 -8.84
CA LEU A 64 -2.37 -2.59 -8.04
C LEU A 64 -1.52 -3.69 -8.68
N PHE A 65 -1.60 -3.87 -10.00
CA PHE A 65 -0.81 -4.89 -10.69
C PHE A 65 0.69 -4.61 -10.58
N ALA A 66 1.10 -3.35 -10.72
CA ALA A 66 2.49 -2.94 -10.52
C ALA A 66 3.00 -3.26 -9.10
N LEU A 67 2.22 -2.93 -8.06
CA LEU A 67 2.58 -3.26 -6.67
C LEU A 67 2.71 -4.77 -6.43
N ARG A 68 1.81 -5.58 -7.02
CA ARG A 68 1.88 -7.04 -6.87
C ARG A 68 3.11 -7.63 -7.54
N GLN A 69 3.52 -7.10 -8.69
CA GLN A 69 4.74 -7.52 -9.38
C GLN A 69 5.99 -7.19 -8.55
N GLU A 70 6.06 -5.98 -8.00
CA GLU A 70 7.14 -5.56 -7.11
C GLU A 70 7.26 -6.46 -5.87
N ALA A 71 6.12 -6.79 -5.24
CA ALA A 71 6.07 -7.69 -4.09
C ALA A 71 6.55 -9.11 -4.46
N ALA A 72 6.16 -9.63 -5.62
CA ALA A 72 6.60 -10.94 -6.09
C ALA A 72 8.11 -10.96 -6.41
N ALA A 73 8.65 -9.90 -7.01
CA ALA A 73 10.07 -9.76 -7.27
C ALA A 73 10.89 -9.76 -5.96
N SER A 74 10.37 -9.12 -4.91
CA SER A 74 11.01 -9.07 -3.59
C SER A 74 11.01 -10.41 -2.84
N LEU A 75 10.18 -11.37 -3.25
CA LEU A 75 10.04 -12.70 -2.63
C LEU A 75 10.82 -13.81 -3.37
N SER A 76 11.49 -13.49 -4.47
CA SER A 76 12.27 -14.49 -5.21
C SER A 76 13.48 -14.93 -4.37
N PRO A 77 13.73 -16.25 -4.23
CA PRO A 77 14.94 -16.71 -3.54
C PRO A 77 16.16 -16.16 -4.29
N GLY A 78 17.12 -15.60 -3.54
CA GLY A 78 18.39 -15.16 -4.10
C GLY A 78 19.06 -16.28 -4.91
N PRO A 79 20.02 -15.94 -5.80
CA PRO A 79 20.69 -16.95 -6.63
C PRO A 79 21.21 -18.09 -5.76
N ALA A 80 20.94 -19.33 -6.17
CA ALA A 80 21.46 -20.51 -5.51
C ALA A 80 22.98 -20.38 -5.40
N PRO A 81 23.59 -20.74 -4.25
CA PRO A 81 25.04 -20.68 -4.12
C PRO A 81 25.68 -21.53 -5.23
N LEU A 82 26.67 -20.95 -5.92
CA LEU A 82 27.46 -21.65 -6.93
C LEU A 82 28.20 -22.83 -6.27
N PRO A 83 28.42 -23.93 -7.02
CA PRO A 83 29.01 -25.17 -6.49
C PRO A 83 30.43 -24.98 -5.94
#